data_AF-A0A6M2D4H5-F1
#
_entry.id   AF-A0A6M2D4H5-F1
#
_cell.length_a   1.000
_cell.length_b   1.000
_cell.length_c   1.000
_cell.angle_alpha   90.00
_cell.angle_beta   90.00
_cell.angle_gamma   90.00
#
_symmetry.space_group_name_H-M   'P 1'
#
loop_
_entity.id
_entity.type
_entity.pdbx_description
1 polymer ?
#
loop_
_entity_poly.entity_id
_entity_poly.type
_entity_poly.pdbx_seq_one_letter_code
_entity_poly.pdbx_strand_id
1 'polypeptide(L)'
;MSTVNRPVVTEFGTKCYPDPCKSIFSRFFAALVPSDLTDNNFGNVYTLGDELFCTSETCFVWKVDQDSLEAIQRYDVNKLVSVKLASAHPITMEDGTSYNLGASFISGLKYHIVKIPPPGQGCSGLKRASVAYHIPSSWKTTFSYYHSFGMTRNYVVFVEQPLLVNTIRLIGSRIKGYSFKDCFDWTPKEKTRFVVLDRNTGSVLRTRFLADPLFFFHAVNAFEDDGHIVFDMVAYDDASILDRYYLDRFRNGMNEDFDPDCQGHFRRFVIPVSKANSAVEGDLVSLSYSEAHAYRRDNTTIWLTHEEMGYKGYDLPTVNPKYQGKPYRYTYGSGNFERLGECRNAICKLDIQRREMHLWRESDTQFPSEAIFMANPDGIDEDDGVLLSVINDVDYDKPDFLLVLDAKTMTEIARAEVPHPVRACTSIHGCFIKS
;
A
#
# COMPACT_ATOMS: atom_id res chain seq x y z
N MET A 1 -23.38 -11.68 -21.12
CA MET A 1 -23.93 -10.76 -20.09
C MET A 1 -24.56 -9.60 -20.81
N SER A 2 -25.73 -9.11 -20.42
CA SER A 2 -26.30 -7.88 -20.97
C SER A 2 -25.54 -6.68 -20.40
N THR A 3 -24.89 -5.89 -21.25
CA THR A 3 -24.31 -4.62 -20.84
C THR A 3 -25.42 -3.68 -20.39
N VAL A 4 -25.22 -3.02 -19.24
CA VAL A 4 -26.16 -2.05 -18.69
C VAL A 4 -25.43 -0.73 -18.48
N ASN A 5 -26.00 0.36 -18.98
CA ASN A 5 -25.36 1.69 -18.97
C ASN A 5 -25.48 2.39 -17.61
N ARG A 6 -25.13 1.70 -16.52
CA ARG A 6 -25.15 2.21 -15.14
C ARG A 6 -24.25 1.37 -14.22
N PRO A 7 -23.73 1.94 -13.12
CA PRO A 7 -23.02 1.19 -12.10
C PRO A 7 -23.87 0.05 -11.52
N VAL A 8 -23.40 -1.19 -11.67
CA VAL A 8 -24.05 -2.40 -11.14
C VAL A 8 -23.29 -3.09 -10.02
N VAL A 9 -22.05 -2.70 -9.80
CA VAL A 9 -21.21 -3.15 -8.69
C VAL A 9 -20.90 -1.95 -7.80
N THR A 10 -20.94 -2.17 -6.49
CA THR A 10 -20.58 -1.13 -5.51
C THR A 10 -19.06 -1.05 -5.46
N GLU A 11 -18.53 0.14 -5.72
CA GLU A 11 -17.11 0.48 -5.64
C GLU A 11 -16.79 1.09 -4.25
N PHE A 12 -15.53 1.48 -4.04
CA PHE A 12 -15.06 1.99 -2.75
C PHE A 12 -15.92 3.14 -2.21
N GLY A 13 -16.08 4.21 -2.99
CA GLY A 13 -16.85 5.40 -2.66
C GLY A 13 -18.18 5.55 -3.40
N THR A 14 -18.58 4.58 -4.24
CA THR A 14 -19.75 4.69 -5.13
C THR A 14 -20.66 3.47 -5.03
N LYS A 15 -21.95 3.71 -4.80
CA LYS A 15 -22.96 2.67 -4.62
C LYS A 15 -23.48 2.18 -5.96
N CYS A 16 -23.76 0.88 -6.08
CA CYS A 16 -24.46 0.36 -7.26
C CYS A 16 -25.94 0.77 -7.27
N TYR A 17 -26.53 0.80 -8.46
CA TYR A 17 -27.98 0.96 -8.60
C TYR A 17 -28.70 -0.38 -8.39
N PRO A 18 -29.86 -0.41 -7.71
CA PRO A 18 -30.65 -1.62 -7.54
C PRO A 18 -31.04 -2.23 -8.89
N ASP A 19 -30.98 -3.56 -9.01
CA ASP A 19 -31.50 -4.27 -10.18
C ASP A 19 -33.04 -4.26 -10.15
N PRO A 20 -33.73 -3.57 -11.08
CA PRO A 20 -35.19 -3.50 -11.10
C PRO A 20 -35.83 -4.86 -11.43
N CYS A 21 -35.08 -5.81 -11.99
CA CYS A 21 -35.58 -7.13 -12.39
C CYS A 21 -35.48 -8.19 -11.27
N LYS A 22 -34.81 -7.89 -10.15
CA LYS A 22 -34.68 -8.83 -9.01
C LYS A 22 -35.82 -8.67 -8.01
N SER A 23 -36.58 -9.75 -7.78
CA SER A 23 -37.63 -9.82 -6.75
C SER A 23 -37.08 -9.60 -5.35
N ILE A 24 -37.91 -9.11 -4.42
CA ILE A 24 -37.53 -8.85 -3.01
C ILE A 24 -36.88 -10.08 -2.35
N PHE A 25 -37.38 -11.28 -2.63
CA PHE A 25 -36.83 -12.54 -2.12
C PHE A 25 -35.45 -12.88 -2.73
N SER A 26 -35.23 -12.63 -4.02
CA SER A 26 -33.92 -12.84 -4.66
C SER A 26 -32.86 -11.85 -4.19
N ARG A 27 -33.26 -10.62 -3.81
CA ARG A 27 -32.39 -9.62 -3.18
C ARG A 27 -31.90 -10.06 -1.80
N PHE A 28 -32.72 -10.78 -1.03
CA PHE A 28 -32.38 -11.27 0.31
C PHE A 28 -31.34 -12.39 0.30
N PHE A 29 -31.47 -13.39 -0.59
CA PHE A 29 -30.49 -14.48 -0.71
C PHE A 29 -29.16 -14.02 -1.35
N ALA A 30 -29.19 -13.09 -2.31
CA ALA A 30 -27.98 -12.49 -2.89
C ALA A 30 -27.27 -11.48 -1.97
N ALA A 31 -27.88 -11.12 -0.83
CA ALA A 31 -27.29 -10.24 0.19
C ALA A 31 -26.50 -11.00 1.26
N LEU A 32 -26.72 -12.31 1.42
CA LEU A 32 -26.13 -13.14 2.48
C LEU A 32 -24.73 -13.67 2.16
N VAL A 33 -24.28 -13.56 0.91
CA VAL A 33 -22.93 -13.95 0.49
C VAL A 33 -22.27 -12.74 -0.17
N PRO A 34 -21.12 -12.23 0.35
CA PRO A 34 -20.31 -11.23 -0.36
C PRO A 34 -19.57 -11.93 -1.50
N SER A 35 -20.32 -12.36 -2.52
CA SER A 35 -19.84 -12.97 -3.76
C SER A 35 -19.58 -11.94 -4.85
N ASP A 36 -20.13 -10.73 -4.73
CA ASP A 36 -19.93 -9.65 -5.71
C ASP A 36 -19.29 -8.44 -5.02
N LEU A 37 -18.06 -8.68 -4.50
CA LEU A 37 -17.06 -7.62 -4.34
C LEU A 37 -16.66 -7.12 -5.75
N THR A 38 -16.17 -5.88 -5.85
CA THR A 38 -15.69 -5.37 -7.12
C THR A 38 -14.44 -6.11 -7.60
N ASP A 39 -14.35 -6.33 -8.91
CA ASP A 39 -13.17 -6.80 -9.63
C ASP A 39 -12.57 -5.68 -10.50
N ASN A 40 -12.93 -4.42 -10.19
CA ASN A 40 -12.27 -3.23 -10.71
C ASN A 40 -10.86 -3.13 -10.13
N ASN A 41 -9.89 -3.65 -10.88
CA ASN A 41 -8.52 -3.86 -10.43
C ASN A 41 -7.59 -2.71 -10.85
N PHE A 42 -7.95 -1.50 -10.44
CA PHE A 42 -7.20 -0.26 -10.73
C PHE A 42 -6.08 0.02 -9.74
N GLY A 43 -5.98 -0.76 -8.66
CA GLY A 43 -5.10 -0.46 -7.53
C GLY A 43 -3.63 -0.62 -7.89
N ASN A 44 -3.22 -1.79 -8.37
CA ASN A 44 -1.82 -2.06 -8.70
C ASN A 44 -1.68 -3.09 -9.83
N VAL A 45 -0.53 -3.10 -10.48
CA VAL A 45 -0.05 -4.11 -11.40
C VAL A 45 1.25 -4.70 -10.88
N TYR A 46 1.32 -6.02 -10.72
CA TYR A 46 2.50 -6.71 -10.21
C TYR A 46 2.76 -8.02 -10.93
N THR A 47 4.00 -8.50 -10.81
CA THR A 47 4.43 -9.78 -11.38
C THR A 47 4.54 -10.86 -10.31
N LEU A 48 4.12 -12.09 -10.65
CA LEU A 48 4.48 -13.30 -9.91
C LEU A 48 5.27 -14.21 -10.85
N GLY A 49 6.60 -14.12 -10.79
CA GLY A 49 7.47 -14.69 -11.82
C GLY A 49 7.28 -13.96 -13.15
N ASP A 50 6.94 -14.70 -14.21
CA ASP A 50 6.69 -14.22 -15.56
C ASP A 50 5.20 -13.84 -15.81
N GLU A 51 4.33 -14.02 -14.81
CA GLU A 51 2.92 -13.72 -14.94
C GLU A 51 2.59 -12.30 -14.44
N LEU A 52 1.87 -11.53 -15.25
CA LEU A 52 1.39 -10.19 -14.92
C LEU A 52 -0.04 -10.20 -14.36
N PHE A 53 -0.26 -9.47 -13.28
CA PHE A 53 -1.57 -9.37 -12.62
C PHE A 53 -1.97 -7.93 -12.32
N CYS A 54 -3.25 -7.63 -12.49
CA CYS A 54 -3.89 -6.40 -11.99
C CYS A 54 -4.73 -6.73 -10.75
N THR A 55 -4.67 -5.86 -9.74
CA THR A 55 -5.41 -6.02 -8.47
C THR A 55 -5.98 -4.70 -7.96
N SER A 56 -6.97 -4.78 -7.08
CA SER A 56 -7.25 -3.73 -6.10
C SER A 56 -7.07 -4.34 -4.70
N GLU A 57 -8.03 -4.14 -3.79
CA GLU A 57 -7.99 -4.65 -2.42
C GLU A 57 -9.04 -5.73 -2.11
N THR A 58 -9.71 -6.24 -3.15
CA THR A 58 -10.64 -7.36 -3.03
C THR A 58 -9.96 -8.70 -3.31
N CYS A 59 -10.68 -9.81 -3.20
CA CYS A 59 -10.16 -11.13 -3.53
C CYS A 59 -10.12 -11.42 -5.04
N PHE A 60 -10.55 -10.50 -5.91
CA PHE A 60 -10.52 -10.71 -7.35
C PHE A 60 -9.24 -10.14 -7.95
N VAL A 61 -8.51 -10.99 -8.67
CA VAL A 61 -7.25 -10.62 -9.34
C VAL A 61 -7.37 -10.99 -10.82
N TRP A 62 -6.89 -10.15 -11.73
CA TRP A 62 -6.90 -10.42 -13.16
C TRP A 62 -5.49 -10.72 -13.65
N LYS A 63 -5.30 -11.88 -14.28
CA LYS A 63 -4.11 -12.14 -15.08
C LYS A 63 -4.25 -11.44 -16.43
N VAL A 64 -3.20 -10.74 -16.84
CA VAL A 64 -3.17 -9.95 -18.07
C VAL A 64 -1.99 -10.42 -18.93
N ASP A 65 -2.16 -10.36 -20.24
CA ASP A 65 -1.08 -10.59 -21.20
C ASP A 65 -0.15 -9.38 -21.25
N GLN A 66 1.15 -9.58 -21.08
CA GLN A 66 2.11 -8.46 -20.96
C GLN A 66 2.30 -7.67 -22.26
N ASP A 67 2.06 -8.29 -23.42
CA ASP A 67 2.31 -7.68 -24.73
C ASP A 67 1.04 -7.04 -25.30
N SER A 68 -0.08 -7.78 -25.27
CA SER A 68 -1.37 -7.32 -25.82
C SER A 68 -2.24 -6.55 -24.82
N LEU A 69 -1.94 -6.63 -23.53
CA LEU A 69 -2.74 -6.10 -22.41
C LEU A 69 -4.15 -6.72 -22.31
N GLU A 70 -4.40 -7.84 -22.99
CA GLU A 70 -5.68 -8.55 -22.90
C GLU A 70 -5.87 -9.22 -21.53
N ALA A 71 -7.09 -9.12 -20.99
CA ALA A 71 -7.45 -9.80 -19.76
C ALA A 71 -7.60 -11.31 -20.02
N ILE A 72 -6.66 -12.11 -19.54
CA ILE A 72 -6.60 -13.56 -19.78
C ILE A 72 -7.55 -14.32 -18.86
N GLN A 73 -7.41 -14.11 -17.54
CA GLN A 73 -8.11 -14.92 -16.56
C GLN A 73 -8.35 -14.16 -15.26
N ARG A 74 -9.60 -14.17 -14.78
CA ARG A 74 -9.94 -13.74 -13.42
C ARG A 74 -9.74 -14.86 -12.41
N TYR A 75 -9.07 -14.55 -11.32
CA TYR A 75 -8.87 -15.39 -10.15
C TYR A 75 -9.72 -14.90 -8.98
N ASP A 76 -10.18 -15.85 -8.17
CA ASP A 76 -10.87 -15.61 -6.91
C ASP A 76 -10.01 -16.17 -5.78
N VAL A 77 -9.22 -15.30 -5.15
CA VAL A 77 -8.27 -15.64 -4.09
C VAL A 77 -8.98 -16.22 -2.86
N ASN A 78 -10.25 -15.84 -2.63
CA ASN A 78 -11.06 -16.41 -1.55
C ASN A 78 -11.30 -17.92 -1.77
N LYS A 79 -11.45 -18.37 -3.02
CA LYS A 79 -11.56 -19.81 -3.32
C LYS A 79 -10.25 -20.57 -3.17
N LEU A 80 -9.12 -19.88 -3.27
CA LEU A 80 -7.79 -20.48 -3.17
C LEU A 80 -7.34 -20.61 -1.72
N VAL A 81 -7.48 -19.53 -0.93
CA VAL A 81 -6.91 -19.43 0.43
C VAL A 81 -7.86 -18.84 1.48
N SER A 82 -9.16 -18.77 1.21
CA SER A 82 -10.18 -18.25 2.15
C SER A 82 -9.96 -16.81 2.63
N VAL A 83 -9.37 -15.97 1.76
CA VAL A 83 -9.10 -14.54 1.99
C VAL A 83 -10.08 -13.70 1.15
N LYS A 84 -10.84 -12.79 1.77
CA LYS A 84 -11.84 -11.95 1.08
C LYS A 84 -11.33 -10.57 0.66
N LEU A 85 -10.41 -10.01 1.43
CA LEU A 85 -9.71 -8.77 1.10
C LEU A 85 -8.23 -9.08 1.09
N ALA A 86 -7.54 -8.70 0.03
CA ALA A 86 -6.10 -8.91 -0.14
C ALA A 86 -5.48 -7.57 -0.49
N SER A 87 -4.33 -7.26 0.07
CA SER A 87 -3.60 -6.03 -0.24
C SER A 87 -3.19 -6.02 -1.72
N ALA A 88 -3.11 -4.81 -2.29
CA ALA A 88 -2.57 -4.58 -3.63
C ALA A 88 -1.02 -4.59 -3.67
N HIS A 89 -0.37 -4.80 -2.53
CA HIS A 89 1.07 -4.63 -2.32
C HIS A 89 1.74 -5.94 -1.87
N PRO A 90 1.81 -6.96 -2.74
CA PRO A 90 2.57 -8.17 -2.43
C PRO A 90 4.07 -7.85 -2.39
N ILE A 91 4.79 -8.47 -1.46
CA ILE A 91 6.25 -8.39 -1.35
C ILE A 91 6.86 -9.66 -1.94
N THR A 92 7.67 -9.52 -2.97
CA THR A 92 8.44 -10.62 -3.56
C THR A 92 9.84 -10.68 -2.98
N MET A 93 10.21 -11.83 -2.42
CA MET A 93 11.53 -12.09 -1.86
C MET A 93 12.53 -12.46 -2.97
N GLU A 94 13.82 -12.46 -2.63
CA GLU A 94 14.92 -12.77 -3.56
C GLU A 94 14.83 -14.18 -4.19
N ASP A 95 14.18 -15.14 -3.51
CA ASP A 95 13.93 -16.48 -4.03
C ASP A 95 12.73 -16.58 -5.00
N GLY A 96 12.09 -15.44 -5.31
CA GLY A 96 10.89 -15.35 -6.14
C GLY A 96 9.59 -15.71 -5.43
N THR A 97 9.63 -16.06 -4.14
CA THR A 97 8.41 -16.25 -3.34
C THR A 97 7.80 -14.91 -3.02
N SER A 98 6.52 -14.73 -3.35
CA SER A 98 5.75 -13.55 -2.97
C SER A 98 4.91 -13.80 -1.72
N TYR A 99 4.75 -12.77 -0.91
CA TYR A 99 3.89 -12.76 0.26
C TYR A 99 2.89 -11.63 0.14
N ASN A 100 1.64 -11.86 0.54
CA ASN A 100 0.61 -10.84 0.55
C ASN A 100 -0.18 -10.88 1.86
N LEU A 101 -0.71 -9.73 2.27
CA LEU A 101 -1.56 -9.58 3.44
C LEU A 101 -3.03 -9.71 3.03
N GLY A 102 -3.80 -10.46 3.80
CA GLY A 102 -5.24 -10.62 3.56
C GLY A 102 -6.04 -10.80 4.83
N ALA A 103 -7.36 -10.72 4.72
CA ALA A 103 -8.27 -10.88 5.84
C ALA A 103 -9.46 -11.78 5.53
N SER A 104 -9.90 -12.49 6.58
CA SER A 104 -11.15 -13.23 6.62
C SER A 104 -12.00 -12.70 7.77
N PHE A 105 -13.30 -12.55 7.55
CA PHE A 105 -14.22 -12.01 8.55
C PHE A 105 -15.50 -12.83 8.77
N ILE A 106 -15.76 -13.87 7.98
CA ILE A 106 -16.96 -14.73 8.14
C ILE A 106 -16.74 -15.85 9.17
N SER A 107 -15.59 -16.52 9.11
CA SER A 107 -15.21 -17.61 10.02
C SER A 107 -14.42 -17.14 11.24
N GLY A 108 -14.56 -15.86 11.59
CA GLY A 108 -13.76 -15.16 12.60
C GLY A 108 -12.79 -14.15 11.98
N LEU A 109 -12.62 -13.02 12.67
CA LEU A 109 -11.79 -11.90 12.22
C LEU A 109 -10.31 -12.22 12.41
N LYS A 110 -9.65 -12.47 11.29
CA LYS A 110 -8.24 -12.84 11.24
C LYS A 110 -7.60 -12.18 10.03
N TYR A 111 -6.35 -11.77 10.21
CA TYR A 111 -5.48 -11.44 9.09
C TYR A 111 -4.60 -12.65 8.79
N HIS A 112 -4.14 -12.73 7.55
CA HIS A 112 -3.40 -13.84 6.99
C HIS A 112 -2.23 -13.28 6.21
N ILE A 113 -1.08 -13.90 6.38
CA ILE A 113 0.02 -13.75 5.44
C ILE A 113 -0.07 -14.92 4.47
N VAL A 114 -0.43 -14.61 3.23
CA VAL A 114 -0.54 -15.55 2.12
C VAL A 114 0.84 -15.67 1.48
N LYS A 115 1.33 -16.90 1.33
CA LYS A 115 2.56 -17.21 0.58
C LYS A 115 2.18 -17.69 -0.81
N ILE A 116 2.86 -17.18 -1.81
CA ILE A 116 2.68 -17.48 -3.22
C ILE A 116 4.04 -17.92 -3.78
N PRO A 117 4.25 -19.21 -4.07
CA PRO A 117 5.52 -19.67 -4.63
C PRO A 117 5.70 -19.16 -6.07
N PRO A 118 6.95 -19.00 -6.55
CA PRO A 118 7.21 -18.65 -7.95
C PRO A 118 6.61 -19.70 -8.89
N PRO A 119 6.11 -19.34 -10.09
CA PRO A 119 5.46 -20.26 -11.03
C PRO A 119 6.20 -21.60 -11.24
N GLY A 120 5.46 -22.70 -11.33
CA GLY A 120 5.99 -24.04 -11.60
C GLY A 120 5.66 -24.49 -13.02
N GLN A 121 6.18 -25.63 -13.48
CA GLN A 121 5.94 -26.20 -14.83
C GLN A 121 4.45 -26.14 -15.24
N GLY A 122 4.04 -25.08 -15.95
CA GLY A 122 2.67 -24.85 -16.42
C GLY A 122 1.63 -24.48 -15.35
N CYS A 123 2.03 -24.20 -14.10
CA CYS A 123 1.10 -23.86 -13.02
C CYS A 123 1.45 -22.51 -12.39
N SER A 124 0.51 -21.57 -12.54
CA SER A 124 0.59 -20.24 -11.92
C SER A 124 0.94 -20.33 -10.44
N GLY A 125 1.82 -19.43 -9.99
CA GLY A 125 2.15 -19.28 -8.57
C GLY A 125 0.90 -19.06 -7.71
N LEU A 126 -0.03 -18.24 -8.21
CA LEU A 126 -1.26 -17.87 -7.50
C LEU A 126 -2.15 -19.07 -7.20
N LYS A 127 -2.24 -20.06 -8.11
CA LYS A 127 -3.03 -21.30 -7.88
C LYS A 127 -2.46 -22.18 -6.77
N ARG A 128 -1.19 -21.98 -6.41
CA ARG A 128 -0.50 -22.69 -5.33
C ARG A 128 -0.32 -21.81 -4.08
N ALA A 129 -1.04 -20.69 -4.01
CA ALA A 129 -1.07 -19.86 -2.82
C ALA A 129 -1.53 -20.66 -1.60
N SER A 130 -0.95 -20.38 -0.45
CA SER A 130 -1.33 -20.96 0.84
C SER A 130 -1.24 -19.92 1.94
N VAL A 131 -2.00 -20.09 3.01
CA VAL A 131 -1.82 -19.26 4.22
C VAL A 131 -0.56 -19.74 4.92
N ALA A 132 0.45 -18.87 5.00
CA ALA A 132 1.68 -19.16 5.73
C ALA A 132 1.52 -18.88 7.22
N TYR A 133 0.85 -17.79 7.57
CA TYR A 133 0.71 -17.35 8.96
C TYR A 133 -0.65 -16.72 9.23
N HIS A 134 -1.12 -16.86 10.46
CA HIS A 134 -2.32 -16.21 10.97
C HIS A 134 -1.95 -15.12 11.96
N ILE A 135 -2.60 -13.96 11.82
CA ILE A 135 -2.48 -12.86 12.77
C ILE A 135 -3.85 -12.65 13.40
N PRO A 136 -3.98 -12.81 14.73
CA PRO A 136 -5.24 -12.57 15.41
C PRO A 136 -5.57 -11.08 15.39
N SER A 137 -6.83 -10.77 15.09
CA SER A 137 -7.34 -9.40 15.27
C SER A 137 -7.40 -9.05 16.76
N SER A 138 -7.04 -7.82 17.12
CA SER A 138 -7.30 -7.29 18.46
C SER A 138 -8.81 -7.02 18.68
N TRP A 139 -9.59 -7.04 17.60
CA TRP A 139 -10.98 -6.63 17.53
C TRP A 139 -11.93 -7.82 17.32
N LYS A 140 -13.12 -7.74 17.93
CA LYS A 140 -14.13 -8.83 17.88
C LYS A 140 -15.22 -8.65 16.84
N THR A 141 -15.59 -7.41 16.51
CA THR A 141 -16.70 -7.08 15.60
C THR A 141 -16.29 -6.11 14.48
N THR A 142 -15.05 -5.65 14.50
CA THR A 142 -14.42 -4.77 13.52
C THR A 142 -13.04 -5.34 13.17
N PHE A 143 -12.43 -4.90 12.09
CA PHE A 143 -11.01 -5.15 11.83
C PHE A 143 -10.34 -3.87 11.36
N SER A 144 -9.05 -3.73 11.62
CA SER A 144 -8.25 -2.61 11.13
C SER A 144 -8.10 -2.70 9.62
N TYR A 145 -8.36 -1.58 8.92
CA TYR A 145 -8.00 -1.44 7.53
C TYR A 145 -6.48 -1.50 7.37
N TYR A 146 -6.03 -2.18 6.33
CA TYR A 146 -4.64 -2.28 5.95
C TYR A 146 -4.52 -2.13 4.43
N HIS A 147 -3.45 -1.48 4.01
CA HIS A 147 -3.14 -1.26 2.60
C HIS A 147 -1.87 -2.02 2.20
N SER A 148 -0.84 -1.99 3.05
CA SER A 148 0.43 -2.70 2.86
C SER A 148 0.98 -3.22 4.21
N PHE A 149 2.14 -3.86 4.18
CA PHE A 149 2.80 -4.43 5.36
C PHE A 149 4.33 -4.42 5.19
N GLY A 150 5.07 -4.56 6.29
CA GLY A 150 6.53 -4.67 6.27
C GLY A 150 6.99 -6.12 6.33
N MET A 151 8.13 -6.43 5.70
CA MET A 151 8.72 -7.76 5.74
C MET A 151 10.24 -7.69 5.70
N THR A 152 10.89 -8.38 6.63
CA THR A 152 12.34 -8.55 6.71
C THR A 152 12.70 -10.01 6.43
N ARG A 153 13.99 -10.36 6.52
CA ARG A 153 14.43 -11.75 6.44
C ARG A 153 13.74 -12.66 7.47
N ASN A 154 13.56 -12.22 8.71
CA ASN A 154 13.06 -13.05 9.80
C ASN A 154 11.68 -12.64 10.31
N TYR A 155 11.17 -11.46 9.95
CA TYR A 155 9.94 -10.93 10.53
C TYR A 155 8.96 -10.42 9.48
N VAL A 156 7.68 -10.42 9.86
CA VAL A 156 6.63 -9.64 9.22
C VAL A 156 6.17 -8.59 10.22
N VAL A 157 5.98 -7.36 9.75
CA VAL A 157 5.42 -6.24 10.52
C VAL A 157 4.06 -5.88 9.94
N PHE A 158 3.01 -6.22 10.66
CA PHE A 158 1.64 -5.81 10.35
C PHE A 158 1.25 -4.65 11.26
N VAL A 159 0.75 -3.56 10.70
CA VAL A 159 0.29 -2.39 11.46
C VAL A 159 -1.23 -2.45 11.58
N GLU A 160 -1.70 -2.67 12.80
CA GLU A 160 -3.11 -2.58 13.16
C GLU A 160 -3.40 -1.12 13.57
N GLN A 161 -3.79 -0.31 12.58
CA GLN A 161 -4.10 1.13 12.71
C GLN A 161 -5.56 1.41 13.12
N PRO A 162 -5.86 2.55 13.76
CA PRO A 162 -7.19 2.89 14.28
C PRO A 162 -8.19 3.37 13.20
N LEU A 163 -8.09 2.85 11.98
CA LEU A 163 -9.14 2.94 10.96
C LEU A 163 -9.85 1.60 10.88
N LEU A 164 -11.01 1.50 11.52
CA LEU A 164 -11.72 0.24 11.70
C LEU A 164 -12.80 0.03 10.64
N VAL A 165 -12.83 -1.15 10.05
CA VAL A 165 -13.89 -1.60 9.15
C VAL A 165 -14.97 -2.32 9.96
N ASN A 166 -16.18 -1.78 9.92
CA ASN A 166 -17.34 -2.31 10.62
C ASN A 166 -17.96 -3.48 9.85
N THR A 167 -17.82 -4.68 10.40
CA THR A 167 -18.26 -5.91 9.73
C THR A 167 -19.77 -6.01 9.59
N ILE A 168 -20.54 -5.45 10.53
CA ILE A 168 -22.00 -5.44 10.49
C ILE A 168 -22.48 -4.55 9.33
N ARG A 169 -21.88 -3.36 9.17
CA ARG A 169 -22.16 -2.48 8.02
C ARG A 169 -21.73 -3.13 6.70
N LEU A 170 -20.56 -3.78 6.68
CA LEU A 170 -20.05 -4.47 5.49
C LEU A 170 -21.00 -5.60 5.04
N ILE A 171 -21.45 -6.45 5.96
CA ILE A 171 -22.41 -7.53 5.68
C ILE A 171 -23.78 -6.96 5.28
N GLY A 172 -24.25 -5.89 5.94
CA GLY A 172 -25.52 -5.24 5.66
C GLY A 172 -25.52 -4.29 4.45
N SER A 173 -24.37 -4.09 3.80
CA SER A 173 -24.13 -3.04 2.81
C SER A 173 -25.13 -3.07 1.65
N ARG A 174 -25.53 -4.26 1.17
CA ARG A 174 -26.52 -4.40 0.08
C ARG A 174 -27.93 -3.99 0.47
N ILE A 175 -28.33 -4.30 1.71
CA ILE A 175 -29.69 -4.01 2.19
C ILE A 175 -29.82 -2.53 2.54
N LYS A 176 -28.78 -1.98 3.16
CA LYS A 176 -28.75 -0.59 3.63
C LYS A 176 -28.21 0.40 2.60
N GLY A 177 -27.66 -0.10 1.49
CA GLY A 177 -27.04 0.72 0.45
C GLY A 177 -25.80 1.43 0.97
N TYR A 178 -24.89 0.74 1.65
CA TYR A 178 -23.59 1.29 2.06
C TYR A 178 -22.53 1.03 0.97
N SER A 179 -21.64 2.00 0.74
CA SER A 179 -20.37 1.77 0.03
C SER A 179 -19.32 1.13 0.96
N PHE A 180 -18.13 0.78 0.46
CA PHE A 180 -17.06 0.31 1.35
C PHE A 180 -16.59 1.42 2.30
N LYS A 181 -16.44 2.66 1.81
CA LYS A 181 -16.05 3.83 2.62
C LYS A 181 -17.05 4.09 3.76
N ASP A 182 -18.35 3.89 3.53
CA ASP A 182 -19.39 3.99 4.57
C ASP A 182 -19.21 2.99 5.72
N CYS A 183 -18.35 1.98 5.57
CA CYS A 183 -18.07 0.96 6.58
C CYS A 183 -16.83 1.29 7.44
N PHE A 184 -16.13 2.40 7.17
CA PHE A 184 -14.89 2.77 7.86
C PHE A 184 -15.19 3.73 9.02
N ASP A 185 -14.53 3.51 10.16
CA ASP A 185 -14.59 4.35 11.36
C ASP A 185 -13.17 4.73 11.78
N TRP A 186 -12.82 6.02 11.76
CA TRP A 186 -11.60 6.49 12.39
C TRP A 186 -11.79 6.58 13.92
N THR A 187 -10.94 5.91 14.69
CA THR A 187 -11.05 5.79 16.16
C THR A 187 -9.81 6.36 16.86
N PRO A 188 -9.60 7.69 16.90
CA PRO A 188 -8.34 8.30 17.35
C PRO A 188 -8.01 8.10 18.84
N LYS A 189 -8.96 7.60 19.63
CA LYS A 189 -8.70 7.22 21.04
C LYS A 189 -7.91 5.92 21.16
N GLU A 190 -7.94 5.11 20.13
CA GLU A 190 -7.22 3.84 20.05
C GLU A 190 -5.77 4.05 19.65
N LYS A 191 -4.92 3.04 19.89
CA LYS A 191 -3.49 3.10 19.60
C LYS A 191 -3.16 2.33 18.33
N THR A 192 -2.11 2.76 17.65
CA THR A 192 -1.53 2.00 16.55
C THR A 192 -0.73 0.85 17.14
N ARG A 193 -0.97 -0.37 16.68
CA ARG A 193 -0.25 -1.56 17.14
C ARG A 193 0.60 -2.16 16.01
N PHE A 194 1.90 -2.31 16.28
CA PHE A 194 2.82 -3.03 15.40
C PHE A 194 2.85 -4.50 15.82
N VAL A 195 2.17 -5.34 15.04
CA VAL A 195 2.16 -6.78 15.22
C VAL A 195 3.38 -7.37 14.51
N VAL A 196 4.35 -7.82 15.30
CA VAL A 196 5.55 -8.49 14.81
C VAL A 196 5.35 -9.99 14.84
N LEU A 197 5.43 -10.61 13.66
CA LEU A 197 5.38 -12.06 13.47
C LEU A 197 6.79 -12.56 13.14
N ASP A 198 7.27 -13.53 13.92
CA ASP A 198 8.51 -14.24 13.63
C ASP A 198 8.24 -15.33 12.57
N ARG A 199 8.92 -15.23 11.43
CA ARG A 199 8.75 -16.13 10.28
C ARG A 199 9.34 -17.51 10.51
N ASN A 200 10.36 -17.62 11.36
CA ASN A 200 11.03 -18.87 11.68
C ASN A 200 10.17 -19.73 12.61
N THR A 201 9.50 -19.09 13.57
CA THR A 201 8.61 -19.79 14.52
C THR A 201 7.14 -19.78 14.11
N GLY A 202 6.76 -18.92 13.16
CA GLY A 202 5.37 -18.69 12.74
C GLY A 202 4.49 -18.05 13.82
N SER A 203 5.10 -17.46 14.86
CA SER A 203 4.40 -16.96 16.03
C SER A 203 4.48 -15.44 16.14
N VAL A 204 3.36 -14.83 16.54
CA VAL A 204 3.33 -13.40 16.87
C VAL A 204 4.05 -13.17 18.21
N LEU A 205 4.92 -12.17 18.26
CA LEU A 205 5.59 -11.78 19.50
C LEU A 205 4.53 -11.38 20.55
N ARG A 206 4.71 -11.85 21.78
CA ARG A 206 3.78 -11.56 22.90
C ARG A 206 3.78 -10.09 23.28
N THR A 207 4.92 -9.42 23.12
CA THR A 207 5.07 -7.99 23.40
C THR A 207 4.21 -7.17 22.44
N ARG A 208 3.43 -6.26 23.01
CA ARG A 208 2.63 -5.27 22.29
C ARG A 208 3.48 -4.05 22.03
N PHE A 209 3.83 -3.83 20.77
CA PHE A 209 4.47 -2.61 20.32
C PHE A 209 3.38 -1.61 19.94
N LEU A 210 3.26 -0.52 20.69
CA LEU A 210 2.19 0.48 20.54
C LEU A 210 2.78 1.86 20.22
N ALA A 211 2.08 2.65 19.42
CA ALA A 211 2.40 4.05 19.19
C ALA A 211 1.12 4.90 19.25
N ASP A 212 1.28 6.21 19.11
CA ASP A 212 0.17 7.12 18.91
C ASP A 212 -0.65 6.78 17.65
N PRO A 213 -1.94 7.14 17.62
CA PRO A 213 -2.79 6.91 16.45
C PRO A 213 -2.17 7.55 15.21
N LEU A 214 -2.11 6.79 14.13
CA LEU A 214 -1.71 7.25 12.81
C LEU A 214 -2.50 6.50 11.75
N PHE A 215 -2.51 7.03 10.54
CA PHE A 215 -3.01 6.33 9.37
C PHE A 215 -1.88 6.15 8.36
N PHE A 216 -1.82 5.02 7.67
CA PHE A 216 -0.82 4.80 6.62
C PHE A 216 -1.40 3.94 5.49
N PHE A 217 -0.90 4.21 4.29
CA PHE A 217 -1.10 3.37 3.11
C PHE A 217 0.15 2.52 2.86
N HIS A 218 1.30 3.17 2.68
CA HIS A 218 2.47 2.53 2.09
C HIS A 218 3.59 2.31 3.11
N ALA A 219 3.95 1.05 3.33
CA ALA A 219 5.26 0.68 3.83
C ALA A 219 6.31 1.05 2.77
N VAL A 220 7.38 1.71 3.19
CA VAL A 220 8.51 2.03 2.32
C VAL A 220 9.44 0.81 2.24
N ASN A 221 9.96 0.39 3.39
CA ASN A 221 10.81 -0.80 3.52
C ASN A 221 10.88 -1.24 4.98
N ALA A 222 11.35 -2.47 5.22
CA ALA A 222 11.63 -2.98 6.55
C ALA A 222 12.95 -3.76 6.55
N PHE A 223 13.78 -3.60 7.57
CA PHE A 223 15.02 -4.39 7.69
C PHE A 223 15.40 -4.62 9.15
N GLU A 224 16.36 -5.52 9.37
CA GLU A 224 16.87 -5.84 10.71
C GLU A 224 18.26 -5.23 10.91
N ASP A 225 18.48 -4.59 12.05
CA ASP A 225 19.80 -4.12 12.48
C ASP A 225 19.94 -4.17 14.01
N ASP A 226 21.09 -4.67 14.49
CA ASP A 226 21.46 -4.80 15.91
C ASP A 226 20.32 -5.31 16.82
N GLY A 227 19.56 -6.33 16.37
CA GLY A 227 18.44 -6.88 17.13
C GLY A 227 17.18 -6.01 17.19
N HIS A 228 17.05 -5.05 16.28
CA HIS A 228 15.87 -4.24 16.02
C HIS A 228 15.31 -4.53 14.63
N ILE A 229 14.03 -4.22 14.43
CA ILE A 229 13.46 -4.03 13.10
C ILE A 229 13.36 -2.52 12.87
N VAL A 230 13.96 -2.03 11.81
CA VAL A 230 13.72 -0.67 11.29
C VAL A 230 12.57 -0.79 10.28
N PHE A 231 11.50 -0.03 10.51
CA PHE A 231 10.31 -0.05 9.68
C PHE A 231 9.95 1.36 9.24
N ASP A 232 10.05 1.58 7.93
CA ASP A 232 9.83 2.87 7.30
C ASP A 232 8.49 2.84 6.57
N MET A 233 7.71 3.91 6.73
CA MET A 233 6.39 4.04 6.11
C MET A 233 6.09 5.48 5.74
N VAL A 234 5.12 5.67 4.85
CA VAL A 234 4.46 6.96 4.64
C VAL A 234 3.18 6.98 5.45
N ALA A 235 3.14 7.85 6.45
CA ALA A 235 2.05 7.94 7.40
C ALA A 235 1.49 9.35 7.50
N TYR A 236 0.26 9.41 8.01
CA TYR A 236 -0.60 10.55 8.18
C TYR A 236 -1.02 10.62 9.64
N ASP A 237 -1.33 11.82 10.13
CA ASP A 237 -1.80 12.00 11.52
C ASP A 237 -3.19 11.39 11.74
N ASP A 238 -4.02 11.38 10.70
CA ASP A 238 -5.30 10.70 10.71
C ASP A 238 -5.76 10.23 9.31
N ALA A 239 -6.95 9.63 9.25
CA ALA A 239 -7.52 9.08 8.02
C ALA A 239 -8.32 10.10 7.18
N SER A 240 -8.22 11.41 7.45
CA SER A 240 -8.93 12.46 6.68
C SER A 240 -8.51 12.52 5.21
N ILE A 241 -7.32 12.00 4.87
CA ILE A 241 -6.84 11.89 3.49
C ILE A 241 -7.82 11.12 2.58
N LEU A 242 -8.58 10.18 3.14
CA LEU A 242 -9.61 9.44 2.39
C LEU A 242 -10.74 10.34 1.87
N ASP A 243 -11.07 11.42 2.60
CA ASP A 243 -12.10 12.37 2.20
C ASP A 243 -11.56 13.39 1.17
N ARG A 244 -10.25 13.68 1.22
CA ARG A 244 -9.56 14.47 0.20
C ARG A 244 -9.56 13.80 -1.18
N TYR A 245 -9.52 12.46 -1.21
CA TYR A 245 -9.48 11.69 -2.46
C TYR A 245 -10.83 11.53 -3.18
N TYR A 246 -11.90 12.20 -2.72
CA TYR A 246 -13.12 12.29 -3.52
C TYR A 246 -12.92 13.17 -4.78
N LEU A 247 -13.48 12.72 -5.91
CA LEU A 247 -13.31 13.38 -7.20
C LEU A 247 -13.90 14.80 -7.25
N ASP A 248 -14.95 15.10 -6.49
CA ASP A 248 -15.52 16.45 -6.41
C ASP A 248 -14.56 17.41 -5.70
N ARG A 249 -13.87 16.95 -4.65
CA ARG A 249 -12.79 17.70 -3.99
C ARG A 249 -11.61 17.93 -4.92
N PHE A 250 -11.19 16.92 -5.68
CA PHE A 250 -10.14 17.10 -6.68
C PHE A 250 -10.51 18.09 -7.80
N ARG A 251 -11.77 18.09 -8.24
CA ARG A 251 -12.21 18.93 -9.37
C ARG A 251 -12.58 20.36 -8.96
N ASN A 252 -13.12 20.53 -7.76
CA ASN A 252 -13.72 21.80 -7.33
C ASN A 252 -13.05 22.44 -6.11
N GLY A 253 -12.19 21.70 -5.39
CA GLY A 253 -11.48 22.25 -4.23
C GLY A 253 -10.54 23.37 -4.67
N MET A 254 -10.80 24.59 -4.21
CA MET A 254 -9.81 25.66 -4.22
C MET A 254 -8.74 25.37 -3.15
N ASN A 255 -7.57 25.99 -3.26
CA ASN A 255 -6.47 25.83 -2.29
C ASN A 255 -6.90 26.09 -0.83
N GLU A 256 -8.00 26.83 -0.60
CA GLU A 256 -8.53 27.18 0.73
C GLU A 256 -9.17 25.99 1.49
N ASP A 257 -9.54 24.91 0.79
CA ASP A 257 -10.10 23.69 1.41
C ASP A 257 -9.02 22.67 1.83
N PHE A 258 -7.74 22.95 1.56
CA PHE A 258 -6.66 21.99 1.74
C PHE A 258 -6.06 22.11 3.15
N ASP A 259 -6.34 21.11 3.98
CA ASP A 259 -5.72 20.98 5.30
C ASP A 259 -4.23 20.65 5.16
N PRO A 260 -3.30 21.56 5.50
CA PRO A 260 -1.85 21.30 5.42
C PRO A 260 -1.40 20.21 6.41
N ASP A 261 -2.23 19.85 7.39
CA ASP A 261 -1.95 18.75 8.31
C ASP A 261 -2.41 17.39 7.75
N CYS A 262 -3.12 17.37 6.63
CA CYS A 262 -3.57 16.17 5.92
C CYS A 262 -2.60 15.76 4.79
N GLN A 263 -1.33 15.53 5.13
CA GLN A 263 -0.27 15.18 4.18
C GLN A 263 0.54 13.97 4.65
N GLY A 264 0.92 13.11 3.70
CA GLY A 264 1.77 11.95 3.98
C GLY A 264 3.20 12.39 4.34
N HIS A 265 3.81 11.72 5.29
CA HIS A 265 5.19 11.99 5.70
C HIS A 265 5.94 10.69 5.94
N PHE A 266 7.20 10.65 5.55
CA PHE A 266 8.08 9.53 5.86
C PHE A 266 8.28 9.44 7.37
N ARG A 267 7.91 8.30 7.96
CA ARG A 267 8.08 7.97 9.38
C ARG A 267 8.86 6.67 9.52
N ARG A 268 9.90 6.71 10.34
CA ARG A 268 10.68 5.53 10.74
C ARG A 268 10.37 5.13 12.16
N PHE A 269 10.01 3.87 12.35
CA PHE A 269 9.87 3.22 13.64
C PHE A 269 10.99 2.21 13.85
N VAL A 270 11.52 2.12 15.07
CA VAL A 270 12.54 1.13 15.44
C VAL A 270 11.98 0.21 16.53
N ILE A 271 11.81 -1.07 16.19
CA ILE A 271 11.13 -2.07 17.01
C ILE A 271 12.19 -2.98 17.67
N PRO A 272 12.40 -2.94 19.00
CA PRO A 272 13.48 -3.66 19.68
C PRO A 272 13.13 -5.13 19.93
N VAL A 273 13.14 -5.96 18.89
CA VAL A 273 12.69 -7.36 18.94
C VAL A 273 13.55 -8.25 19.84
N SER A 274 14.87 -8.05 19.87
CA SER A 274 15.79 -8.81 20.73
C SER A 274 15.57 -8.53 22.23
N LYS A 275 15.17 -7.30 22.56
CA LYS A 275 14.90 -6.83 23.93
C LYS A 275 13.42 -6.93 24.30
N ALA A 276 12.57 -7.49 23.44
CA ALA A 276 11.11 -7.50 23.62
C ALA A 276 10.65 -8.07 24.97
N ASN A 277 11.34 -9.10 25.48
CA ASN A 277 11.08 -9.74 26.77
C ASN A 277 12.09 -9.37 27.88
N SER A 278 13.01 -8.44 27.62
CA SER A 278 14.04 -8.06 28.59
C SER A 278 13.49 -7.09 29.65
N ALA A 279 14.00 -7.18 30.88
CA ALA A 279 13.69 -6.24 31.97
C ALA A 279 14.55 -4.96 31.91
N VAL A 280 15.18 -4.67 30.77
CA VAL A 280 16.01 -3.48 30.59
C VAL A 280 15.14 -2.23 30.72
N GLU A 281 15.59 -1.29 31.55
CA GLU A 281 15.00 0.03 31.73
C GLU A 281 15.61 1.05 30.77
N GLY A 282 14.89 2.14 30.50
CA GLY A 282 15.33 3.21 29.60
C GLY A 282 14.85 3.04 28.15
N ASP A 283 15.53 3.75 27.25
CA ASP A 283 15.29 3.61 25.82
C ASP A 283 15.88 2.28 25.32
N LEU A 284 15.06 1.51 24.62
CA LEU A 284 15.43 0.21 24.10
C LEU A 284 16.10 0.29 22.73
N VAL A 285 15.97 1.41 22.02
CA VAL A 285 16.63 1.67 20.74
C VAL A 285 18.12 1.97 20.97
N SER A 286 19.00 1.16 20.36
CA SER A 286 20.46 1.39 20.41
C SER A 286 21.08 1.84 19.07
N LEU A 287 20.25 2.09 18.05
CA LEU A 287 20.72 2.47 16.72
C LEU A 287 21.10 3.95 16.68
N SER A 288 22.41 4.23 16.65
CA SER A 288 22.95 5.60 16.71
C SER A 288 22.53 6.54 15.57
N TYR A 289 22.02 6.00 14.45
CA TYR A 289 21.57 6.77 13.28
C TYR A 289 20.07 7.11 13.31
N SER A 290 19.34 6.65 14.33
CA SER A 290 17.91 6.86 14.47
C SER A 290 17.59 7.71 15.69
N GLU A 291 16.62 8.62 15.53
CA GLU A 291 16.00 9.43 16.58
C GLU A 291 14.67 8.82 17.05
N ALA A 292 14.28 7.65 16.52
CA ALA A 292 13.13 6.91 17.02
C ALA A 292 13.46 6.28 18.39
N HIS A 293 12.48 6.23 19.27
CA HIS A 293 12.65 5.72 20.63
C HIS A 293 11.67 4.58 20.93
N ALA A 294 12.04 3.72 21.87
CA ALA A 294 11.17 2.64 22.33
C ALA A 294 11.27 2.46 23.85
N TYR A 295 10.19 2.74 24.56
CA TYR A 295 10.15 2.70 26.03
C TYR A 295 9.22 1.61 26.54
N ARG A 296 9.72 0.75 27.43
CA ARG A 296 8.85 -0.20 28.14
C ARG A 296 7.87 0.53 29.03
N ARG A 297 6.58 0.18 28.93
CA ARG A 297 5.51 0.72 29.80
C ARG A 297 5.08 -0.26 30.87
N ASP A 298 5.06 -1.55 30.53
CA ASP A 298 4.76 -2.65 31.44
C ASP A 298 5.43 -3.96 30.95
N ASN A 299 5.15 -5.07 31.63
CA ASN A 299 5.73 -6.39 31.31
C ASN A 299 5.41 -6.92 29.91
N THR A 300 4.39 -6.36 29.27
CA THR A 300 3.85 -6.81 27.97
C THR A 300 3.84 -5.71 26.91
N THR A 301 4.11 -4.45 27.27
CA THR A 301 3.93 -3.30 26.36
C THR A 301 5.22 -2.49 26.21
N ILE A 302 5.59 -2.22 24.95
CA ILE A 302 6.63 -1.27 24.56
C ILE A 302 5.97 -0.16 23.75
N TRP A 303 6.21 1.09 24.14
CA TRP A 303 5.76 2.28 23.46
C TRP A 303 6.81 2.74 22.46
N LEU A 304 6.44 2.88 21.19
CA LEU A 304 7.29 3.35 20.12
C LEU A 304 6.99 4.82 19.83
N THR A 305 8.05 5.60 19.60
CA THR A 305 7.97 6.87 18.88
C THR A 305 8.57 6.69 17.50
N HIS A 306 8.28 7.61 16.61
CA HIS A 306 8.89 7.66 15.28
C HIS A 306 9.81 8.86 15.14
N GLU A 307 10.67 8.78 14.15
CA GLU A 307 11.35 9.93 13.58
C GLU A 307 10.79 10.25 12.20
N GLU A 308 10.87 11.52 11.81
CA GLU A 308 10.38 12.04 10.54
C GLU A 308 11.55 12.50 9.68
N MET A 309 11.48 12.24 8.37
CA MET A 309 12.53 12.64 7.42
C MET A 309 11.89 13.24 6.16
N GLY A 310 12.59 14.19 5.53
CA GLY A 310 12.09 14.87 4.33
C GLY A 310 10.86 15.75 4.59
N TYR A 311 10.17 16.12 3.51
CA TYR A 311 9.02 17.03 3.57
C TYR A 311 7.69 16.28 3.61
N LYS A 312 6.66 16.92 4.19
CA LYS A 312 5.27 16.50 4.07
C LYS A 312 4.81 16.51 2.61
N GLY A 313 3.85 15.65 2.29
CA GLY A 313 3.33 15.42 0.95
C GLY A 313 4.13 14.38 0.16
N TYR A 314 5.05 13.65 0.79
CA TYR A 314 5.74 12.52 0.16
C TYR A 314 4.87 11.27 0.25
N ASP A 315 4.57 10.61 -0.88
CA ASP A 315 3.89 9.31 -0.91
C ASP A 315 4.32 8.47 -2.15
N LEU A 316 3.65 7.34 -2.39
CA LEU A 316 3.94 6.36 -3.45
C LEU A 316 5.42 5.91 -3.43
N PRO A 317 5.91 5.42 -2.26
CA PRO A 317 7.31 5.12 -2.10
C PRO A 317 7.74 3.89 -2.90
N THR A 318 8.88 4.00 -3.55
CA THR A 318 9.62 2.95 -4.24
C THR A 318 11.04 2.92 -3.70
N VAL A 319 11.66 1.74 -3.70
CA VAL A 319 13.09 1.54 -3.42
C VAL A 319 13.72 0.72 -4.53
N ASN A 320 15.04 0.64 -4.57
CA ASN A 320 15.71 -0.34 -5.44
C ASN A 320 15.31 -1.76 -5.00
N PRO A 321 14.68 -2.59 -5.87
CA PRO A 321 14.18 -3.91 -5.49
C PRO A 321 15.25 -4.85 -4.90
N LYS A 322 16.55 -4.65 -5.22
CA LYS A 322 17.66 -5.42 -4.60
C LYS A 322 17.76 -5.23 -3.09
N TYR A 323 17.23 -4.11 -2.58
CA TYR A 323 17.29 -3.66 -1.18
C TYR A 323 15.95 -3.83 -0.44
N GLN A 324 14.92 -4.37 -1.09
CA GLN A 324 13.66 -4.74 -0.44
C GLN A 324 13.93 -5.72 0.71
N GLY A 325 13.46 -5.41 1.91
CA GLY A 325 13.66 -6.25 3.10
C GLY A 325 15.07 -6.17 3.72
N LYS A 326 15.93 -5.27 3.23
CA LYS A 326 17.36 -5.13 3.59
C LYS A 326 17.70 -3.68 3.97
N PRO A 327 18.81 -3.44 4.71
CA PRO A 327 19.30 -2.09 4.95
C PRO A 327 19.53 -1.36 3.63
N TYR A 328 19.07 -0.12 3.53
CA TYR A 328 19.04 0.68 2.31
C TYR A 328 19.31 2.16 2.64
N ARG A 329 19.44 3.01 1.63
CA ARG A 329 19.76 4.44 1.76
C ARG A 329 18.85 5.37 0.96
N TYR A 330 18.23 4.91 -0.11
CA TYR A 330 17.45 5.76 -0.99
C TYR A 330 16.03 5.23 -1.14
N THR A 331 15.06 6.12 -0.98
CA THR A 331 13.68 5.90 -1.41
C THR A 331 13.24 7.02 -2.33
N TYR A 332 12.39 6.68 -3.28
CA TYR A 332 11.82 7.57 -4.27
C TYR A 332 10.31 7.58 -4.10
N GLY A 333 9.66 8.68 -4.42
CA GLY A 333 8.21 8.78 -4.35
C GLY A 333 7.73 9.99 -5.12
N SER A 334 6.49 10.37 -4.91
CA SER A 334 5.94 11.59 -5.48
C SER A 334 4.97 12.25 -4.52
N GLY A 335 4.82 13.57 -4.64
CA GLY A 335 3.69 14.27 -4.05
C GLY A 335 2.54 14.37 -5.03
N ASN A 336 2.19 13.24 -5.64
CA ASN A 336 1.08 13.17 -6.58
C ASN A 336 -0.21 13.70 -5.93
N PHE A 337 -0.85 14.65 -6.60
CA PHE A 337 -2.04 15.35 -6.14
C PHE A 337 -1.90 16.17 -4.85
N GLU A 338 -0.69 16.36 -4.34
CA GLU A 338 -0.42 17.36 -3.32
C GLU A 338 -0.65 18.76 -3.88
N ARG A 339 -1.15 19.66 -3.03
CA ARG A 339 -1.45 21.06 -3.43
C ARG A 339 -0.65 22.10 -2.67
N LEU A 340 -0.05 21.71 -1.55
CA LEU A 340 0.74 22.55 -0.68
C LEU A 340 2.10 21.88 -0.38
N GLY A 341 3.04 22.67 0.10
CA GLY A 341 4.35 22.20 0.52
C GLY A 341 5.32 21.90 -0.63
N GLU A 342 6.51 21.46 -0.26
CA GLU A 342 7.63 21.27 -1.19
C GLU A 342 7.40 20.12 -2.17
N CYS A 343 6.85 19.01 -1.68
CA CYS A 343 6.54 17.81 -2.48
C CYS A 343 5.41 18.01 -3.49
N ARG A 344 4.71 19.16 -3.49
CA ARG A 344 3.58 19.46 -4.37
C ARG A 344 3.89 19.10 -5.83
N ASN A 345 3.23 18.04 -6.33
CA ASN A 345 3.39 17.54 -7.69
C ASN A 345 4.86 17.31 -8.11
N ALA A 346 5.72 16.98 -7.15
CA ALA A 346 7.13 16.70 -7.40
C ALA A 346 7.39 15.19 -7.38
N ILE A 347 8.39 14.76 -8.14
CA ILE A 347 9.06 13.48 -7.92
C ILE A 347 10.12 13.71 -6.85
N CYS A 348 10.16 12.84 -5.85
CA CYS A 348 10.98 13.00 -4.66
C CYS A 348 12.01 11.87 -4.56
N LYS A 349 13.22 12.19 -4.12
CA LYS A 349 14.24 11.24 -3.66
C LYS A 349 14.65 11.62 -2.25
N LEU A 350 14.61 10.69 -1.31
CA LEU A 350 15.07 10.86 0.06
C LEU A 350 16.34 10.03 0.30
N ASP A 351 17.44 10.70 0.63
CA ASP A 351 18.65 10.08 1.20
C ASP A 351 18.45 9.97 2.72
N ILE A 352 18.07 8.79 3.20
CA ILE A 352 17.73 8.58 4.62
C ILE A 352 18.95 8.69 5.55
N GLN A 353 20.16 8.51 5.03
CA GLN A 353 21.38 8.65 5.82
C GLN A 353 21.74 10.12 6.02
N ARG A 354 21.61 10.94 4.97
CA ARG A 354 21.86 12.40 5.04
C ARG A 354 20.65 13.19 5.52
N ARG A 355 19.46 12.59 5.51
CA ARG A 355 18.16 13.24 5.74
C ARG A 355 17.89 14.38 4.75
N GLU A 356 18.36 14.22 3.52
CA GLU A 356 18.22 15.21 2.45
C GLU A 356 17.21 14.71 1.42
N MET A 357 16.29 15.58 1.02
CA MET A 357 15.32 15.29 -0.02
C MET A 357 15.61 16.12 -1.26
N HIS A 358 15.73 15.45 -2.41
CA HIS A 358 15.86 16.05 -3.73
C HIS A 358 14.53 15.96 -4.46
N LEU A 359 14.18 17.03 -5.18
CA LEU A 359 12.90 17.16 -5.85
C LEU A 359 13.12 17.44 -7.33
N TRP A 360 12.29 16.82 -8.16
CA TRP A 360 12.13 17.19 -9.56
C TRP A 360 10.70 17.67 -9.79
N ARG A 361 10.56 18.85 -10.41
CA ARG A 361 9.30 19.44 -10.85
C ARG A 361 9.60 20.46 -11.95
N GLU A 362 8.98 20.29 -13.11
CA GLU A 362 9.14 21.22 -14.24
C GLU A 362 8.02 22.28 -14.26
N SER A 363 6.77 21.90 -13.95
CA SER A 363 5.61 22.81 -13.97
C SER A 363 4.63 22.52 -12.84
N ASP A 364 3.89 23.53 -12.39
CA ASP A 364 2.77 23.38 -11.45
C ASP A 364 1.52 22.72 -12.08
N THR A 365 1.47 22.66 -13.41
CA THR A 365 0.39 22.00 -14.16
C THR A 365 0.63 20.51 -14.38
N GLN A 366 1.82 20.01 -14.06
CA GLN A 366 2.21 18.62 -14.27
C GLN A 366 1.97 17.80 -13.00
N PHE A 367 1.48 16.58 -13.15
CA PHE A 367 1.16 15.65 -12.09
C PHE A 367 1.90 14.33 -12.34
N PRO A 368 2.94 14.02 -11.57
CA PRO A 368 3.68 12.77 -11.72
C PRO A 368 2.94 11.59 -11.10
N SER A 369 2.99 10.42 -11.75
CA SER A 369 2.65 9.13 -11.15
C SER A 369 3.70 8.69 -10.12
N GLU A 370 3.57 7.47 -9.59
CA GLU A 370 4.67 6.78 -8.90
C GLU A 370 5.96 6.79 -9.75
N ALA A 371 7.10 6.92 -9.07
CA ALA A 371 8.43 6.92 -9.67
C ALA A 371 9.07 5.53 -9.57
N ILE A 372 8.93 4.73 -10.62
CA ILE A 372 9.43 3.35 -10.67
C ILE A 372 10.94 3.35 -10.87
N PHE A 373 11.68 2.72 -9.95
CA PHE A 373 13.13 2.57 -10.06
C PHE A 373 13.50 1.41 -11.01
N MET A 374 14.27 1.72 -12.04
CA MET A 374 14.90 0.77 -12.94
C MET A 374 16.41 0.79 -12.73
N ALA A 375 16.94 -0.28 -12.12
CA ALA A 375 18.37 -0.42 -11.85
C ALA A 375 19.19 -0.53 -13.13
N ASN A 376 20.34 0.14 -13.16
CA ASN A 376 21.40 -0.17 -14.12
C ASN A 376 21.89 -1.62 -13.88
N PRO A 377 21.85 -2.51 -14.89
CA PRO A 377 22.29 -3.90 -14.73
C PRO A 377 23.73 -4.04 -14.24
N ASP A 378 24.61 -3.13 -14.69
CA ASP A 378 26.02 -3.09 -14.34
C ASP A 378 26.31 -2.15 -13.16
N GLY A 379 25.26 -1.55 -12.59
CA GLY A 379 25.36 -0.56 -11.54
C GLY A 379 25.80 -1.14 -10.20
N ILE A 380 26.63 -0.37 -9.49
CA ILE A 380 27.22 -0.76 -8.20
C ILE A 380 26.50 -0.06 -7.04
N ASP A 381 26.18 1.23 -7.22
CA ASP A 381 25.53 2.02 -6.18
C ASP A 381 24.03 1.72 -6.12
N GLU A 382 23.44 1.90 -4.94
CA GLU A 382 22.01 1.65 -4.71
C GLU A 382 21.09 2.50 -5.61
N ASP A 383 21.51 3.73 -5.91
CA ASP A 383 20.82 4.69 -6.79
C ASP A 383 21.36 4.73 -8.23
N ASP A 384 22.14 3.72 -8.64
CA ASP A 384 22.60 3.58 -10.02
C ASP A 384 21.50 2.99 -10.90
N GLY A 385 20.80 3.89 -11.60
CA GLY A 385 19.65 3.56 -12.42
C GLY A 385 18.86 4.81 -12.78
N VAL A 386 17.63 4.59 -13.20
CA VAL A 386 16.71 5.66 -13.61
C VAL A 386 15.35 5.51 -12.94
N LEU A 387 14.63 6.61 -12.85
CA LEU A 387 13.23 6.64 -12.44
C LEU A 387 12.34 6.82 -13.68
N LEU A 388 11.27 6.04 -13.74
CA LEU A 388 10.23 6.14 -14.76
C LEU A 388 8.95 6.67 -14.10
N SER A 389 8.39 7.76 -14.63
CA SER A 389 7.14 8.32 -14.13
C SER A 389 6.31 8.87 -15.29
N VAL A 390 5.01 8.57 -15.30
CA VAL A 390 4.07 9.16 -16.26
C VAL A 390 3.67 10.53 -15.73
N ILE A 391 3.89 11.57 -16.53
CA ILE A 391 3.54 12.94 -16.22
C ILE A 391 2.25 13.29 -16.97
N ASN A 392 1.21 13.63 -16.22
CA ASN A 392 -0.02 14.19 -16.77
C ASN A 392 -0.03 15.71 -16.66
N ASP A 393 -0.33 16.44 -17.75
CA ASP A 393 -0.41 17.90 -17.70
C ASP A 393 -1.85 18.42 -17.75
N VAL A 394 -2.30 19.15 -16.73
CA VAL A 394 -3.68 19.70 -16.74
C VAL A 394 -3.85 20.87 -17.72
N ASP A 395 -2.75 21.39 -18.27
CA ASP A 395 -2.78 22.20 -19.48
C ASP A 395 -3.02 21.30 -20.70
N TYR A 396 -4.23 21.33 -21.24
CA TYR A 396 -4.65 20.42 -22.31
C TYR A 396 -3.95 20.69 -23.65
N ASP A 397 -3.30 21.83 -23.81
CA ASP A 397 -2.48 22.15 -24.99
C ASP A 397 -1.10 21.48 -24.94
N LYS A 398 -0.71 20.90 -23.79
CA LYS A 398 0.54 20.18 -23.60
C LYS A 398 0.34 18.66 -23.65
N PRO A 399 1.33 17.89 -24.13
CA PRO A 399 1.27 16.44 -24.14
C PRO A 399 1.48 15.87 -22.73
N ASP A 400 0.86 14.72 -22.47
CA ASP A 400 1.31 13.83 -21.40
C ASP A 400 2.60 13.11 -21.87
N PHE A 401 3.45 12.69 -20.96
CA PHE A 401 4.70 12.02 -21.34
C PHE A 401 5.21 11.04 -20.29
N LEU A 402 6.00 10.05 -20.73
CA LEU A 402 6.83 9.25 -19.84
C LEU A 402 8.15 9.99 -19.62
N LEU A 403 8.44 10.33 -18.37
CA LEU A 403 9.69 10.95 -17.94
C LEU A 403 10.70 9.88 -17.54
N VAL A 404 11.97 10.12 -17.89
CA VAL A 404 13.12 9.35 -17.43
C VAL A 404 14.07 10.27 -16.67
N LEU A 405 14.23 10.04 -15.37
CA LEU A 405 15.17 10.77 -14.52
C LEU A 405 16.37 9.88 -14.19
N ASP A 406 17.57 10.45 -14.16
CA ASP A 406 18.70 9.84 -13.48
C ASP A 406 18.39 9.75 -11.97
N ALA A 407 18.38 8.53 -11.42
CA ALA A 407 17.97 8.32 -10.03
C ALA A 407 18.99 8.86 -9.02
N LYS A 408 20.25 9.07 -9.43
CA LYS A 408 21.30 9.63 -8.58
C LYS A 408 21.16 11.15 -8.49
N THR A 409 21.08 11.83 -9.62
CA THR A 409 21.13 13.30 -9.72
C THR A 409 19.75 13.98 -9.72
N MET A 410 18.67 13.22 -9.93
CA MET A 410 17.31 13.74 -10.16
C MET A 410 17.22 14.66 -11.38
N THR A 411 18.15 14.55 -12.33
CA THR A 411 18.10 15.29 -13.59
C THR A 411 17.37 14.49 -14.65
N GLU A 412 16.55 15.17 -15.45
CA GLU A 412 15.95 14.54 -16.62
C GLU A 412 17.01 14.16 -17.64
N ILE A 413 16.90 12.92 -18.14
CA ILE A 413 17.79 12.41 -19.19
C ILE A 413 17.03 12.09 -20.49
N ALA A 414 15.73 11.83 -20.42
CA ALA A 414 14.86 11.63 -21.57
C ALA A 414 13.39 11.83 -21.22
N ARG A 415 12.57 12.08 -22.26
CA ARG A 415 11.11 12.00 -22.20
C ARG A 415 10.54 11.37 -23.48
N ALA A 416 9.41 10.69 -23.35
CA ALA A 416 8.64 10.16 -24.47
C ALA A 416 7.21 10.68 -24.42
N GLU A 417 6.88 11.58 -25.35
CA GLU A 417 5.58 12.27 -25.39
C GLU A 417 4.49 11.39 -26.01
N VAL A 418 3.30 11.45 -25.42
CA VAL A 418 2.08 10.87 -25.99
C VAL A 418 1.57 11.81 -27.09
N PRO A 419 1.25 11.31 -28.29
CA PRO A 419 0.74 12.17 -29.37
C PRO A 419 -0.56 12.88 -28.98
N HIS A 420 -0.57 14.20 -29.07
CA HIS A 420 -1.81 14.98 -28.88
C HIS A 420 -2.87 14.61 -29.95
N PRO A 421 -4.17 14.49 -29.61
CA PRO A 421 -4.82 14.78 -28.33
C PRO A 421 -4.97 13.56 -27.40
N VAL A 422 -4.23 12.47 -27.63
CA VAL A 422 -4.29 11.28 -26.77
C VAL A 422 -3.74 11.64 -25.39
N ARG A 423 -4.44 11.20 -24.35
CA ARG A 423 -4.07 11.44 -22.95
C ARG A 423 -3.73 10.12 -22.27
N ALA A 424 -2.68 10.13 -21.44
CA ALA A 424 -2.37 9.02 -20.57
C ALA A 424 -3.34 9.03 -19.37
N CYS A 425 -3.78 7.87 -18.92
CA CYS A 425 -4.54 7.78 -17.68
C CYS A 425 -3.61 8.03 -16.49
N THR A 426 -4.09 8.79 -15.51
CA THR A 426 -3.37 8.92 -14.25
C THR A 426 -3.31 7.56 -13.57
N SER A 427 -2.10 7.13 -13.23
CA SER A 427 -1.81 5.86 -12.56
C SER A 427 -1.35 6.11 -11.13
N ILE A 428 -1.67 5.16 -10.25
CA ILE A 428 -1.25 5.20 -8.83
C ILE A 428 0.01 4.36 -8.68
N HIS A 429 -0.04 3.09 -9.12
CA HIS A 429 1.09 2.18 -9.07
C HIS A 429 1.39 1.53 -10.43
N GLY A 430 2.60 0.99 -10.56
CA GLY A 430 2.99 0.21 -11.73
C GLY A 430 4.17 -0.73 -11.46
N CYS A 431 4.65 -1.36 -12.54
CA CYS A 431 5.88 -2.15 -12.48
C CYS A 431 6.67 -2.01 -13.77
N PHE A 432 7.99 -2.22 -13.69
CA PHE A 432 8.85 -2.36 -14.86
C PHE A 432 9.16 -3.84 -15.08
N ILE A 433 8.82 -4.34 -16.28
CA ILE A 433 9.07 -5.72 -16.69
C ILE A 433 10.28 -5.71 -17.63
N LYS A 434 11.32 -6.49 -17.29
CA LYS A 434 12.47 -6.70 -18.17
C LYS A 434 12.04 -7.62 -19.31
N SER A 435 12.24 -7.17 -20.55
CA SER A 435 12.00 -7.97 -21.77
C SER A 435 13.22 -8.73 -22.24
#